data_AF-A0A1J3E9Y1-F1
#
_entry.id   AF-A0A1J3E9Y1-F1
#
_cell.length_a   1.000
_cell.length_b   1.000
_cell.length_c   1.000
_cell.angle_alpha   90.00
_cell.angle_beta   90.00
_cell.angle_gamma   90.00
#
_symmetry.space_group_name_H-M   'P 1'
#
loop_
_entity.id
_entity.type
_entity.pdbx_description
1 polymer ?
#
loop_
_entity_poly.entity_id
_entity_poly.type
_entity_poly.pdbx_seq_one_letter_code
_entity_poly.pdbx_strand_id
1 'polypeptide(L)'
;VQCRMLFATHYHPLTKEFSSHPRVISKHMACAFRSRTDQETRGCEQDLVFLYRLTDGACPESYGLQVALMAGIPNQVVETASVAAQAMKRSIGENFKSSELRSEFSSLHEEWLKTLLSISRVNYNNATLEEQEDVSDTLICLWHELRSSYCVAK
;
A
#
# COMPACT_ATOMS: atom_id res chain seq x y z
N VAL A 1 -15.06 -23.75 -4.47
CA VAL A 1 -14.85 -22.33 -4.07
C VAL A 1 -13.44 -21.96 -4.50
N GLN A 2 -13.31 -21.15 -5.55
CA GLN A 2 -12.10 -20.59 -6.20
C GLN A 2 -12.57 -20.04 -7.55
N CYS A 3 -13.43 -19.02 -7.49
CA CYS A 3 -14.09 -18.49 -8.67
C CYS A 3 -13.19 -17.47 -9.36
N ARG A 4 -13.28 -17.38 -10.69
CA ARG A 4 -12.66 -16.29 -11.44
C ARG A 4 -13.41 -15.01 -11.13
N MET A 5 -12.69 -13.95 -10.75
CA MET A 5 -13.26 -12.65 -10.38
C MET A 5 -12.56 -11.56 -11.18
N LEU A 6 -13.34 -10.56 -11.59
CA LEU A 6 -12.82 -9.28 -12.07
C LEU A 6 -13.33 -8.19 -11.12
N PHE A 7 -12.42 -7.35 -10.66
CA PHE A 7 -12.73 -6.27 -9.73
C PHE A 7 -12.19 -4.95 -10.30
N ALA A 8 -13.09 -4.11 -10.78
CA ALA A 8 -12.76 -2.76 -11.25
C ALA A 8 -12.87 -1.78 -10.09
N THR A 9 -11.81 -1.00 -9.83
CA THR A 9 -11.74 -0.10 -8.68
C THR A 9 -10.96 1.17 -8.99
N HIS A 10 -11.31 2.26 -8.30
CA HIS A 10 -10.55 3.52 -8.30
C HIS A 10 -9.59 3.63 -7.10
N TYR A 11 -9.64 2.68 -6.16
CA TYR A 11 -8.80 2.69 -4.97
C TYR A 11 -7.39 2.17 -5.29
N HIS A 12 -6.47 3.09 -5.60
CA HIS A 12 -5.05 2.77 -5.81
C HIS A 12 -4.38 2.06 -4.62
N PRO A 13 -4.68 2.39 -3.34
CA PRO A 13 -4.06 1.70 -2.21
C PRO A 13 -4.28 0.18 -2.21
N LEU A 14 -5.45 -0.28 -2.64
CA LEU A 14 -5.74 -1.72 -2.75
C LEU A 14 -4.78 -2.42 -3.73
N THR A 15 -4.45 -1.75 -4.85
CA THR A 15 -3.51 -2.34 -5.82
C THR A 15 -2.10 -2.51 -5.26
N LYS A 16 -1.70 -1.67 -4.30
CA LYS A 16 -0.42 -1.80 -3.57
C LYS A 16 -0.50 -2.94 -2.55
N GLU A 17 -1.56 -2.98 -1.74
CA GLU A 17 -1.76 -3.99 -0.70
C GLU A 17 -1.76 -5.42 -1.25
N PHE A 18 -2.43 -5.65 -2.39
CA PHE A 18 -2.50 -6.97 -3.01
C PHE A 18 -1.41 -7.25 -4.04
N SER A 19 -0.42 -6.35 -4.19
CA SER A 19 0.66 -6.51 -5.20
C SER A 19 1.52 -7.76 -4.99
N SER A 20 1.65 -8.22 -3.75
CA SER A 20 2.40 -9.43 -3.38
C SER A 20 1.57 -10.71 -3.40
N HIS A 21 0.24 -10.63 -3.56
CA HIS A 21 -0.62 -11.80 -3.44
C HIS A 21 -0.52 -12.69 -4.70
N PRO A 22 -0.16 -13.98 -4.57
CA PRO A 22 0.19 -14.84 -5.72
C PRO A 22 -0.98 -15.15 -6.67
N ARG A 23 -2.21 -14.82 -6.28
CA ARG A 23 -3.43 -15.07 -7.07
C ARG A 23 -4.12 -13.80 -7.55
N VAL A 24 -3.56 -12.62 -7.25
CA VAL A 24 -4.10 -11.32 -7.69
C VAL A 24 -3.19 -10.78 -8.76
N ILE A 25 -3.78 -10.36 -9.89
CA ILE A 25 -3.06 -9.72 -10.98
C ILE A 25 -3.69 -8.36 -11.21
N SER A 26 -2.92 -7.31 -10.98
CA SER A 26 -3.34 -5.94 -11.28
C SER A 26 -3.21 -5.66 -12.77
N LYS A 27 -4.26 -5.09 -13.35
CA LYS A 27 -4.31 -4.64 -14.75
C LYS A 27 -4.94 -3.23 -14.79
N HIS A 28 -4.61 -2.44 -15.80
CA HIS A 28 -5.23 -1.14 -16.05
C HIS A 28 -5.48 -0.91 -17.54
N MET A 29 -6.27 0.10 -17.88
CA MET A 29 -6.50 0.50 -19.27
C MET A 29 -5.44 1.51 -19.71
N ALA A 30 -4.74 1.21 -20.80
CA ALA A 30 -3.66 2.05 -21.31
C ALA A 30 -4.18 3.39 -21.85
N CYS A 31 -3.42 4.45 -21.56
CA CYS A 31 -3.64 5.81 -22.03
C CYS A 31 -2.35 6.36 -22.66
N ALA A 32 -2.47 7.28 -23.60
CA ALA A 32 -1.35 7.97 -24.23
C ALA A 32 -1.58 9.49 -24.22
N PHE A 33 -0.50 10.26 -24.18
CA PHE A 33 -0.54 11.71 -24.34
C PHE A 33 -0.09 12.11 -25.74
N ARG A 34 -0.87 12.94 -26.42
CA ARG A 34 -0.50 13.56 -27.69
C ARG A 34 -0.10 15.01 -27.43
N SER A 35 1.09 15.39 -27.90
CA SER A 35 1.48 16.80 -27.94
C SER A 35 0.67 17.51 -29.01
N ARG A 36 -0.01 18.61 -28.67
CA ARG A 36 -0.68 19.45 -29.68
C ARG A 36 0.34 20.42 -30.25
N THR A 37 0.68 20.25 -31.53
CA THR A 37 1.54 21.18 -32.28
C THR A 37 0.79 22.39 -32.83
N ASP A 38 -0.54 22.41 -32.76
CA ASP A 38 -1.36 23.29 -33.57
C ASP A 38 -1.92 24.46 -32.74
N GLN A 39 -1.60 25.68 -33.19
CA GLN A 39 -1.63 26.96 -32.48
C GLN A 39 -3.03 27.53 -32.10
N GLU A 40 -4.12 26.74 -32.12
CA GLU A 40 -5.48 27.32 -32.18
C GLU A 40 -6.39 27.09 -30.97
N THR A 41 -5.95 26.52 -29.85
CA THR A 41 -6.82 26.49 -28.66
C THR A 41 -6.04 26.66 -27.37
N ARG A 42 -6.19 27.84 -26.76
CA ARG A 42 -5.58 28.19 -25.48
C ARG A 42 -6.13 27.29 -24.37
N GLY A 43 -5.33 26.34 -23.88
CA GLY A 43 -5.63 25.71 -22.59
C GLY A 43 -4.88 24.43 -22.23
N CYS A 44 -4.52 23.56 -23.17
CA CYS A 44 -3.95 22.25 -22.85
C CYS A 44 -2.82 21.86 -23.82
N GLU A 45 -1.59 21.74 -23.31
CA GLU A 45 -0.40 21.38 -24.11
C GLU A 45 -0.37 19.90 -24.51
N GLN A 46 -1.14 19.05 -23.83
CA GLN A 46 -1.20 17.60 -24.08
C GLN A 46 -2.65 17.09 -24.06
N ASP A 47 -3.05 16.36 -25.09
CA ASP A 47 -4.34 15.68 -25.16
C ASP A 47 -4.20 14.23 -24.67
N LEU A 48 -5.06 13.84 -23.72
CA LEU A 48 -5.15 12.46 -23.24
C LEU A 48 -5.97 11.60 -24.22
N VAL A 49 -5.42 10.45 -24.60
CA VAL A 49 -6.05 9.49 -25.53
C VAL A 49 -6.19 8.13 -24.85
N PHE A 50 -7.41 7.61 -24.81
CA PHE A 50 -7.70 6.27 -24.32
C PHE A 50 -7.42 5.23 -25.41
N LEU A 51 -6.52 4.27 -25.13
CA LEU A 51 -6.15 3.23 -26.10
C LEU A 51 -7.06 2.00 -26.04
N TYR A 52 -7.93 1.92 -25.02
CA TYR A 52 -8.83 0.78 -24.77
C TYR A 52 -8.13 -0.59 -24.76
N ARG A 53 -6.84 -0.61 -24.41
CA ARG A 53 -6.02 -1.81 -24.29
C ARG A 53 -5.76 -2.11 -22.82
N LEU A 54 -6.06 -3.33 -22.39
CA LEU A 54 -5.74 -3.80 -21.04
C LEU A 54 -4.24 -4.11 -20.94
N THR A 55 -3.55 -3.47 -20.00
CA THR A 55 -2.11 -3.60 -19.76
C THR A 55 -1.83 -4.11 -18.35
N ASP A 56 -0.69 -4.76 -18.18
CA ASP A 56 -0.22 -5.25 -16.89
C ASP A 56 0.14 -4.13 -15.91
N GLY A 57 -0.05 -4.41 -14.62
CA GLY A 57 0.28 -3.52 -13.53
C GLY A 57 -0.85 -2.59 -13.11
N ALA A 58 -0.63 -1.89 -12.00
CA ALA A 58 -1.51 -0.84 -11.52
C ALA A 58 -1.42 0.40 -12.42
N CYS A 59 -2.48 1.22 -12.43
CA CYS A 59 -2.46 2.50 -13.13
C CYS A 59 -1.39 3.41 -12.49
N PRO A 60 -0.50 4.03 -13.28
CA PRO A 60 0.59 4.82 -12.72
C PRO A 60 0.08 6.13 -12.09
N GLU A 61 -0.95 6.75 -12.70
CA GLU A 61 -1.48 8.04 -12.26
C GLU A 61 -3.00 8.13 -12.43
N SER A 62 -3.60 9.12 -11.76
CA SER A 62 -5.02 9.48 -11.96
C SER A 62 -5.13 10.54 -13.05
N TYR A 63 -5.99 10.26 -14.04
CA TYR A 63 -6.21 11.13 -15.19
C TYR A 63 -7.46 12.02 -15.08
N GLY A 64 -8.08 12.09 -13.90
CA GLY A 64 -9.36 12.79 -13.71
C GLY A 64 -9.30 14.29 -14.03
N LEU A 65 -8.18 14.96 -13.75
CA LEU A 65 -8.00 16.38 -14.04
C LEU A 65 -7.87 16.63 -15.55
N GLN A 66 -7.15 15.77 -16.25
CA GLN A 66 -7.00 15.81 -17.71
C GLN A 66 -8.33 15.54 -18.40
N VAL A 67 -9.12 14.60 -17.89
CA VAL A 67 -10.49 14.36 -18.38
C VAL A 67 -11.39 15.57 -18.15
N ALA A 68 -11.26 16.28 -17.03
CA ALA A 68 -12.02 17.52 -16.78
C ALA A 68 -11.65 18.63 -17.78
N LEU A 69 -10.36 18.78 -18.12
CA LEU A 69 -9.92 19.72 -19.15
C LEU A 69 -10.49 19.35 -20.53
N MET A 70 -10.45 18.07 -20.90
CA MET A 70 -11.07 17.58 -22.15
C MET A 70 -12.58 17.81 -22.20
N ALA A 71 -13.27 17.76 -21.05
CA ALA A 71 -14.69 18.05 -20.94
C ALA A 71 -15.03 19.55 -21.01
N GLY A 72 -14.03 20.43 -21.14
CA GLY A 72 -14.22 21.88 -21.22
C GLY A 72 -14.47 22.55 -19.87
N ILE A 73 -14.11 21.91 -18.76
CA ILE A 73 -14.18 22.53 -17.43
C ILE A 73 -13.16 23.69 -17.37
N PRO A 74 -13.54 24.88 -16.85
CA PRO A 74 -12.64 26.02 -16.81
C PRO A 74 -11.34 25.73 -16.04
N ASN A 75 -10.20 26.20 -16.58
CA ASN A 75 -8.87 25.96 -16.01
C ASN A 75 -8.76 26.36 -14.52
N GLN A 76 -9.39 27.47 -14.11
CA GLN A 76 -9.40 27.93 -12.71
C GLN A 76 -10.00 26.88 -11.76
N VAL A 77 -11.04 26.16 -12.20
CA VAL A 77 -11.69 25.11 -11.41
C VAL A 77 -10.78 23.88 -11.32
N VAL A 78 -10.18 23.48 -12.45
CA VAL A 78 -9.26 22.33 -12.50
C VAL A 78 -8.01 22.59 -11.65
N GLU A 79 -7.49 23.80 -11.67
CA GLU A 79 -6.34 24.21 -10.88
C GLU A 79 -6.64 24.16 -9.37
N THR A 80 -7.81 24.67 -8.97
CA THR A 80 -8.28 24.58 -7.57
C THR A 80 -8.46 23.11 -7.14
N ALA A 81 -9.05 22.28 -8.00
CA ALA A 81 -9.21 20.86 -7.75
C ALA A 81 -7.87 20.12 -7.65
N SER A 82 -6.86 20.54 -8.44
CA SER A 82 -5.51 19.99 -8.37
C SER A 82 -4.87 20.22 -6.99
N VAL A 83 -4.99 21.43 -6.44
CA VAL A 83 -4.50 21.76 -5.10
C VAL A 83 -5.18 20.89 -4.04
N ALA A 84 -6.50 20.77 -4.09
CA ALA A 84 -7.27 19.94 -3.16
C ALA A 84 -6.89 18.45 -3.27
N ALA A 85 -6.73 17.94 -4.49
CA ALA A 85 -6.32 16.56 -4.73
C ALA A 85 -4.92 16.26 -4.20
N GLN A 86 -3.97 17.20 -4.33
CA GLN A 86 -2.63 17.04 -3.76
C GLN A 86 -2.66 17.01 -2.23
N ALA A 87 -3.44 17.89 -1.60
CA ALA A 87 -3.60 17.89 -0.14
C ALA A 87 -4.16 16.56 0.37
N MET A 88 -5.18 16.02 -0.30
CA MET A 88 -5.78 14.72 0.03
C MET A 88 -4.81 13.55 -0.19
N LYS A 89 -4.04 13.55 -1.29
CA LYS A 89 -3.02 12.51 -1.53
C LYS A 89 -1.97 12.46 -0.43
N ARG A 90 -1.54 13.61 0.09
CA ARG A 90 -0.59 13.67 1.21
C ARG A 90 -1.18 13.08 2.48
N SER A 91 -2.38 13.51 2.88
CA SER A 91 -3.02 13.00 4.10
C SER A 91 -3.31 11.50 4.04
N ILE A 92 -3.74 10.99 2.89
CA ILE A 92 -3.94 9.54 2.68
C ILE A 92 -2.59 8.81 2.74
N GLY A 93 -1.54 9.34 2.13
CA GLY A 93 -0.21 8.72 2.15
C GLY A 93 0.39 8.62 3.57
N GLU A 94 0.19 9.64 4.40
CA GLU A 94 0.62 9.63 5.81
C GLU A 94 -0.15 8.61 6.65
N ASN A 95 -1.47 8.53 6.47
CA ASN A 95 -2.30 7.53 7.12
C ASN A 95 -1.96 6.10 6.69
N PHE A 96 -1.60 5.89 5.42
CA PHE A 96 -1.21 4.56 4.95
C PHE A 96 0.12 4.13 5.55
N LYS A 97 1.12 5.02 5.61
CA LYS A 97 2.41 4.73 6.26
C LYS A 97 2.25 4.39 7.74
N SER A 98 1.42 5.14 8.46
CA SER A 98 1.17 4.85 9.87
C SER A 98 0.39 3.54 10.06
N SER A 99 -0.48 3.16 9.11
CA SER A 99 -1.18 1.87 9.13
C SER A 99 -0.27 0.68 8.77
N GLU A 100 0.62 0.83 7.80
CA GLU A 100 1.60 -0.19 7.38
C GLU A 100 2.55 -0.52 8.55
N LEU A 101 3.06 0.52 9.24
CA LEU A 101 3.84 0.36 10.48
C LEU A 101 3.06 -0.33 11.60
N ARG A 102 1.76 -0.06 11.76
CA ARG A 102 0.92 -0.74 12.76
C ARG A 102 0.69 -2.21 12.41
N SER A 103 0.57 -2.55 11.13
CA SER A 103 0.42 -3.93 10.67
C SER A 103 1.70 -4.73 10.88
N GLU A 104 2.86 -4.15 10.53
CA GLU A 104 4.17 -4.77 10.78
C GLU A 104 4.44 -4.98 12.28
N PHE A 105 4.12 -3.97 13.10
CA PHE A 105 4.19 -4.07 14.55
C PHE A 105 3.28 -5.19 15.09
N SER A 106 2.08 -5.35 14.53
CA SER A 106 1.14 -6.41 14.93
C SER A 106 1.64 -7.81 14.54
N SER A 107 2.24 -7.99 13.36
CA SER A 107 2.79 -9.29 12.95
C SER A 107 4.02 -9.67 13.78
N LEU A 108 4.88 -8.71 14.14
CA LEU A 108 6.01 -8.96 15.03
C LEU A 108 5.53 -9.43 16.41
N HIS A 109 4.48 -8.80 16.93
CA HIS A 109 3.87 -9.20 18.20
C HIS A 109 3.24 -10.60 18.13
N GLU A 110 2.62 -10.96 17.00
CA GLU A 110 2.09 -12.31 16.77
C GLU A 110 3.21 -13.37 16.75
N GLU A 111 4.35 -13.06 16.15
CA GLU A 111 5.51 -13.96 16.08
C GLU A 111 6.19 -14.14 17.44
N TRP A 112 6.28 -13.06 18.24
CA TRP A 112 6.68 -13.14 19.64
C TRP A 112 5.71 -13.97 20.48
N LEU A 113 4.38 -13.78 20.33
CA LEU A 113 3.37 -14.58 21.01
C LEU A 113 3.46 -16.06 20.66
N LYS A 114 3.67 -16.40 19.39
CA LYS A 114 3.89 -17.78 18.93
C LYS A 114 5.15 -18.37 19.56
N THR A 115 6.24 -17.61 19.60
CA THR A 115 7.50 -18.04 20.21
C THR A 115 7.34 -18.29 21.72
N LEU A 116 6.67 -17.39 22.44
CA LEU A 116 6.35 -17.57 23.87
C LEU A 116 5.47 -18.80 24.14
N LEU A 117 4.45 -19.03 23.31
CA LEU A 117 3.61 -20.23 23.38
C LEU A 117 4.41 -21.50 23.07
N SER A 118 5.41 -21.42 22.20
CA SER A 118 6.29 -22.54 21.87
C SER A 118 7.19 -22.91 23.05
N ILE A 119 7.79 -21.90 23.69
CA ILE A 119 8.63 -22.05 24.89
C ILE A 119 7.84 -22.65 26.06
N SER A 120 6.63 -22.13 26.33
CA SER A 120 5.79 -22.66 27.43
C SER A 120 5.36 -24.11 27.22
N ARG A 121 5.23 -24.55 25.96
CA ARG A 121 4.91 -25.94 25.60
C ARG A 121 6.09 -26.89 25.79
N VAL A 122 7.32 -26.42 25.55
CA VAL A 122 8.56 -27.18 25.79
C VAL A 122 8.78 -27.39 27.29
N ASN A 123 8.60 -26.33 28.09
CA ASN A 123 8.75 -26.37 29.54
C ASN A 123 7.75 -27.31 30.26
N TYR A 124 6.62 -27.65 29.63
CA TYR A 124 5.64 -28.59 30.19
C TYR A 124 5.98 -30.06 29.90
N ASN A 125 6.74 -30.35 28.84
CA ASN A 125 6.94 -31.72 28.35
C ASN A 125 8.32 -32.30 28.72
N ASN A 126 9.37 -31.48 28.83
CA ASN A 126 10.73 -31.95 29.04
C ASN A 126 11.43 -31.05 30.07
N ALA A 127 11.96 -31.61 31.16
CA ALA A 127 12.78 -30.87 32.12
C ALA A 127 14.14 -31.56 32.26
N THR A 128 15.12 -31.09 31.47
CA THR A 128 16.55 -31.34 31.65
C THR A 128 17.26 -30.00 31.86
N LEU A 129 18.33 -30.00 32.68
CA LEU A 129 19.01 -28.79 33.16
C LEU A 129 19.68 -27.94 32.05
N GLU A 130 20.06 -28.55 30.92
CA GLU A 130 20.72 -27.85 29.81
C GLU A 130 19.72 -27.06 28.92
N GLU A 131 18.50 -27.58 28.71
CA GLU A 131 17.45 -26.88 27.93
C GLU A 131 16.89 -25.64 28.64
N GLN A 132 17.13 -25.53 29.97
CA GLN A 132 16.58 -24.48 30.80
C GLN A 132 17.35 -23.15 30.69
N GLU A 133 18.65 -23.22 30.35
CA GLU A 133 19.51 -22.05 30.14
C GLU A 133 19.18 -21.39 28.78
N ASP A 134 19.07 -22.18 27.71
CA ASP A 134 18.68 -21.72 26.37
C ASP A 134 17.28 -21.07 26.33
N VAL A 135 16.32 -21.64 27.09
CA VAL A 135 14.98 -21.05 27.25
C VAL A 135 15.05 -19.70 27.93
N SER A 136 15.90 -19.56 28.95
CA SER A 136 16.06 -18.29 29.67
C SER A 136 16.69 -17.21 28.79
N ASP A 137 17.71 -17.56 28.00
CA ASP A 137 18.36 -16.65 27.05
C ASP A 137 17.39 -16.20 25.95
N THR A 138 16.60 -17.13 25.42
CA THR A 138 15.58 -16.81 24.40
C THR A 138 14.52 -15.85 24.97
N LEU A 139 14.09 -16.04 26.22
CA LEU A 139 13.15 -15.13 26.90
C LEU A 139 13.76 -13.75 27.17
N ILE A 140 15.05 -13.69 27.52
CA ILE A 140 15.77 -12.42 27.73
C ILE A 140 15.92 -11.67 26.42
N CYS A 141 16.28 -12.34 25.32
CA CYS A 141 16.36 -11.76 23.98
C CYS A 141 15.01 -11.19 23.55
N LEU A 142 13.92 -11.95 23.69
CA LEU A 142 12.55 -11.50 23.44
C LEU A 142 12.20 -10.26 24.26
N TRP A 143 12.50 -10.27 25.57
CA TRP A 143 12.21 -9.13 26.44
C TRP A 143 12.97 -7.86 26.03
N HIS A 144 14.24 -8.00 25.64
CA HIS A 144 15.07 -6.87 25.21
C HIS A 144 14.60 -6.29 23.87
N GLU A 145 14.18 -7.15 22.94
CA GLU A 145 13.62 -6.75 21.65
C GLU A 145 12.27 -6.04 21.85
N LEU A 146 11.40 -6.58 22.70
CA LEU A 146 10.10 -6.02 23.04
C LEU A 146 10.23 -4.64 23.73
N ARG A 147 11.23 -4.48 24.61
CA ARG A 147 11.56 -3.20 25.25
C ARG A 147 12.11 -2.17 24.25
N SER A 148 12.96 -2.60 23.31
CA SER A 148 13.50 -1.73 22.26
C SER A 148 12.39 -1.22 21.35
N SER A 149 11.51 -2.10 20.88
CA SER A 149 10.40 -1.76 19.99
C SER A 149 9.33 -0.88 20.65
N TYR A 150 9.07 -1.04 21.96
CA TYR A 150 8.12 -0.19 22.68
C TYR A 150 8.64 1.25 22.91
N CYS A 151 9.96 1.44 22.98
CA CYS A 151 10.58 2.77 23.08
C CYS A 151 10.61 3.51 21.74
N VAL A 152 10.64 2.82 20.60
CA VAL A 152 10.64 3.41 19.25
C VAL A 152 9.25 3.89 18.81
N ALA A 153 8.18 3.40 19.44
CA ALA A 153 6.79 3.77 19.12
C ALA A 153 6.28 5.04 19.85
N LYS A 154 7.14 5.77 20.56
CA LYS A 154 6.83 7.02 21.29
C LYS A 154 7.45 8.22 20.60
#